data_AF-A0A853BWG5-F1
#
_entry.id   AF-A0A853BWG5-F1
#
_cell.length_a   1.000
_cell.length_b   1.000
_cell.length_c   1.000
_cell.angle_alpha   90.00
_cell.angle_beta   90.00
_cell.angle_gamma   90.00
#
_symmetry.space_group_name_H-M   'P 1'
#
loop_
_entity.id
_entity.type
_entity.pdbx_description
1 polymer ?
#
loop_
_entity_poly.entity_id
_entity_poly.type
_entity_poly.pdbx_seq_one_letter_code
_entity_poly.pdbx_strand_id
1 'polypeptide(L)'
;MNPVECWFCSGPIRGGDYLRFDMYRNAQYTPLLVAVHVRSERAWVNIPRCARCWFGHGVERVTRWVFLGSALVTGLPTVLMAGSYLGGDPWADSWQIVFPWIWTLAWLGLWLGVRQHRLPWRFLAPRPERHAREHPAVAALAEEGWKPGGPLG
;
A
#
# COMPACT_ATOMS: atom_id res chain seq x y z
N MET A 1 4.31 -19.87 28.36
CA MET A 1 3.84 -19.45 27.01
C MET A 1 5.06 -18.94 26.28
N ASN A 2 5.40 -19.50 25.10
CA ASN A 2 6.53 -19.02 24.32
C ASN A 2 6.28 -17.55 23.94
N PRO A 3 7.27 -16.65 24.09
CA PRO A 3 7.11 -15.27 23.64
C PRO A 3 6.80 -15.28 22.15
N VAL A 4 5.67 -14.69 21.76
CA VAL A 4 5.33 -14.54 20.34
C VAL A 4 6.27 -13.51 19.74
N GLU A 5 7.05 -13.90 18.74
CA GLU A 5 7.98 -13.00 18.05
C GLU A 5 7.29 -12.26 16.90
N CYS A 6 7.74 -11.03 16.65
CA CYS A 6 7.30 -10.23 15.51
C CYS A 6 7.76 -10.86 14.20
N TRP A 7 6.81 -11.17 13.32
CA TRP A 7 7.08 -11.73 11.99
C TRP A 7 8.03 -10.86 11.15
N PHE A 8 7.98 -9.55 11.33
CA PHE A 8 8.70 -8.59 10.50
C PHE A 8 10.10 -8.24 10.99
N CYS A 9 10.41 -8.48 12.27
CA CYS A 9 11.70 -8.08 12.84
C CYS A 9 12.28 -9.07 13.86
N SER A 10 11.62 -10.21 14.09
CA SER A 10 12.00 -11.22 15.11
C SER A 10 12.18 -10.64 16.52
N GLY A 11 11.57 -9.49 16.79
CA GLY A 11 11.63 -8.82 18.09
C GLY A 11 10.49 -9.28 19.00
N PRO A 12 10.60 -9.07 20.32
CA PRO A 12 9.57 -9.46 21.27
C PRO A 12 8.28 -8.64 21.04
N ILE A 13 7.12 -9.30 21.11
CA ILE A 13 5.82 -8.64 21.12
C ILE A 13 5.36 -8.44 22.56
N ARG A 14 5.02 -7.20 22.91
CA ARG A 14 4.21 -6.92 24.10
C ARG A 14 2.75 -7.07 23.65
N GLY A 15 2.07 -8.08 24.19
CA GLY A 15 0.80 -8.69 23.73
C GLY A 15 -0.21 -7.82 22.96
N GLY A 16 -0.87 -8.46 21.96
CA GLY A 16 -2.09 -7.96 21.32
C GLY A 16 -1.92 -7.31 19.95
N ASP A 17 -0.70 -6.96 19.56
CA ASP A 17 -0.45 -6.32 18.27
C ASP A 17 -0.34 -7.36 17.14
N TYR A 18 -1.38 -7.42 16.32
CA TYR A 18 -1.43 -8.28 15.12
C TYR A 18 -1.73 -7.44 13.88
N LEU A 19 -1.13 -7.81 12.76
CA LEU A 19 -1.61 -7.41 11.45
C LEU A 19 -2.71 -8.39 11.04
N ARG A 20 -3.93 -7.89 10.85
CA ARG A 20 -5.03 -8.66 10.25
C ARG A 20 -4.83 -8.65 8.73
N PHE A 21 -4.52 -9.82 8.17
CA PHE A 21 -4.33 -10.00 6.74
C PHE A 21 -5.56 -10.68 6.13
N ASP A 22 -6.20 -10.01 5.18
CA ASP A 22 -7.43 -10.46 4.55
C ASP A 22 -7.18 -11.44 3.40
N MET A 23 -7.87 -12.57 3.44
CA MET A 23 -7.88 -13.59 2.40
C MET A 23 -9.31 -13.78 1.88
N TYR A 24 -9.45 -13.95 0.57
CA TYR A 24 -10.73 -14.10 -0.11
C TYR A 24 -10.73 -15.32 -1.02
N ARG A 25 -11.86 -16.02 -1.09
CA ARG A 25 -12.07 -17.13 -2.01
C ARG A 25 -13.32 -16.90 -2.83
N ASN A 26 -13.34 -17.42 -4.06
CA ASN A 26 -14.49 -17.39 -4.97
C ASN A 26 -14.98 -15.97 -5.34
N ALA A 27 -14.08 -14.99 -5.37
CA ALA A 27 -14.38 -13.65 -5.89
C ALA A 27 -14.32 -13.68 -7.44
N GLN A 28 -15.41 -14.05 -8.10
CA GLN A 28 -15.58 -13.81 -9.53
C GLN A 28 -16.37 -12.52 -9.74
N TYR A 29 -15.71 -11.49 -10.28
CA TYR A 29 -16.39 -10.34 -10.85
C TYR A 29 -16.72 -10.66 -12.30
N THR A 30 -18.00 -10.90 -12.60
CA THR A 30 -18.48 -11.03 -13.97
C THR A 30 -18.98 -9.64 -14.41
N PRO A 31 -18.26 -8.89 -15.27
CA PRO A 31 -18.60 -7.49 -15.56
C PRO A 31 -19.78 -7.34 -16.55
N LEU A 32 -20.26 -8.42 -17.17
CA LEU A 32 -21.35 -8.36 -18.15
C LEU A 32 -22.44 -9.40 -17.84
N LEU A 33 -23.62 -8.90 -17.47
CA LEU A 33 -24.96 -9.42 -17.80
C LEU A 33 -25.58 -10.63 -17.10
N VAL A 34 -24.93 -11.36 -16.19
CA VAL A 34 -25.66 -12.28 -15.29
C VAL A 34 -25.03 -12.25 -13.91
N ALA A 35 -25.76 -11.74 -12.92
CA ALA A 35 -25.33 -11.70 -11.52
C ALA A 35 -25.32 -13.11 -10.92
N VAL A 36 -24.33 -13.93 -11.26
CA VAL A 36 -23.99 -15.09 -10.44
C VAL A 36 -23.39 -14.53 -9.16
N HIS A 37 -24.20 -14.48 -8.09
CA HIS A 37 -23.71 -14.22 -6.74
C HIS A 37 -22.85 -15.40 -6.30
N VAL A 38 -21.59 -15.43 -6.74
CA VAL A 38 -20.63 -16.35 -6.15
C VAL A 38 -20.42 -15.86 -4.73
N ARG A 39 -20.79 -16.69 -3.75
CA ARG A 39 -20.65 -16.37 -2.33
C ARG A 39 -19.16 -16.16 -2.05
N SER A 40 -18.76 -14.90 -1.90
CA SER A 40 -17.39 -14.56 -1.53
C SER A 40 -17.15 -15.02 -0.10
N GLU A 41 -16.17 -15.89 0.10
CA GLU A 41 -15.72 -16.28 1.44
C GLU A 41 -14.57 -15.37 1.86
N ARG A 42 -14.58 -14.94 3.14
CA ARG A 42 -13.54 -14.10 3.73
C ARG A 42 -12.94 -14.79 4.95
N ALA A 43 -11.63 -14.87 4.96
CA ALA A 43 -10.84 -15.35 6.09
C ALA A 43 -9.80 -14.30 6.50
N TRP A 44 -9.33 -14.41 7.73
CA TRP A 44 -8.39 -13.47 8.32
C TRP A 44 -7.25 -14.25 8.93
N VAL A 45 -6.02 -13.83 8.64
CA VAL A 45 -4.82 -14.34 9.30
C VAL A 45 -4.29 -13.25 10.22
N ASN A 46 -4.15 -13.56 11.51
CA ASN A 46 -3.52 -12.68 12.48
C ASN A 46 -2.00 -12.92 12.45
N ILE A 47 -1.26 -11.96 11.91
CA ILE A 47 0.21 -12.04 11.80
C ILE A 47 0.83 -11.25 12.95
N PRO A 48 1.70 -11.86 13.76
CA PRO A 48 2.29 -11.22 14.93
C PRO A 48 3.18 -10.03 14.52
N ARG A 49 2.90 -8.84 15.09
CA ARG A 49 3.61 -7.59 14.75
C ARG A 49 3.91 -6.80 16.01
N CYS A 50 5.09 -6.20 16.13
CA CYS A 50 5.39 -5.29 17.25
C CYS A 50 5.01 -3.83 16.92
N ALA A 51 4.82 -2.99 17.94
CA ALA A 51 4.49 -1.57 17.80
C ALA A 51 5.45 -0.79 16.87
N ARG A 52 6.74 -1.14 16.89
CA ARG A 52 7.76 -0.53 16.02
C ARG A 52 7.49 -0.82 14.53
N CYS A 53 7.21 -2.07 14.20
CA CYS A 53 6.85 -2.47 12.84
C CYS A 53 5.48 -1.95 12.44
N TRP A 54 4.53 -1.86 13.38
CA TRP A 54 3.23 -1.23 13.15
C TRP A 54 3.39 0.23 12.72
N PHE A 55 4.21 1.01 13.43
CA PHE A 55 4.51 2.39 13.07
C PHE A 55 5.21 2.48 11.72
N GLY A 56 6.24 1.65 11.48
CA GLY A 56 6.96 1.62 10.20
C GLY A 56 6.04 1.32 9.01
N HIS A 57 5.16 0.32 9.12
CA HIS A 57 4.16 0.01 8.08
C HIS A 57 3.12 1.12 7.95
N GLY A 58 2.76 1.79 9.05
CA GLY A 58 1.88 2.96 9.04
C GLY A 58 2.46 4.11 8.21
N VAL A 59 3.73 4.45 8.42
CA VAL A 59 4.40 5.48 7.62
C VAL A 59 4.53 5.04 6.16
N GLU A 60 4.86 3.77 5.88
CA GLU A 60 4.86 3.21 4.50
C GLU A 60 3.52 3.49 3.81
N ARG A 61 2.40 3.16 4.47
CA ARG A 61 1.07 3.38 3.94
C ARG A 61 0.72 4.85 3.75
N VAL A 62 1.06 5.72 4.70
CA VAL A 62 0.80 7.16 4.61
C VAL A 62 1.57 7.76 3.44
N THR A 63 2.87 7.46 3.32
CA THR A 63 3.70 7.94 2.22
C THR A 63 3.13 7.51 0.86
N ARG A 64 2.57 6.28 0.75
CA ARG A 64 1.85 5.83 -0.46
C ARG A 64 0.72 6.76 -0.83
N TRP A 65 -0.19 6.97 0.12
CA TRP A 65 -1.44 7.67 -0.13
C TRP A 65 -1.22 9.15 -0.34
N VAL A 66 -0.27 9.76 0.37
CA VAL A 66 0.10 11.15 0.14
C VAL A 66 0.75 11.32 -1.23
N PHE A 67 1.63 10.40 -1.66
CA PHE A 67 2.17 10.42 -3.02
C PHE A 67 1.05 10.29 -4.07
N LEU A 68 0.17 9.29 -3.94
CA LEU A 68 -0.95 9.09 -4.88
C LEU A 68 -1.89 10.30 -4.93
N GLY A 69 -2.24 10.87 -3.78
CA GLY A 69 -3.04 12.08 -3.69
C GLY A 69 -2.34 13.28 -4.33
N SER A 70 -1.05 13.48 -4.06
CA SER A 70 -0.25 14.56 -4.65
C SER A 70 -0.14 14.41 -6.17
N ALA A 71 0.05 13.18 -6.65
CA ALA A 71 0.10 12.86 -8.07
C ALA A 71 -1.24 13.12 -8.78
N LEU A 72 -2.38 12.84 -8.12
CA LEU A 72 -3.70 13.19 -8.66
C LEU A 72 -3.90 14.71 -8.73
N VAL A 73 -3.58 15.42 -7.64
CA VAL A 73 -3.72 16.89 -7.55
C VAL A 73 -2.79 17.61 -8.53
N THR A 74 -1.60 17.05 -8.79
CA THR A 74 -0.63 17.63 -9.74
C THR A 74 -0.91 17.20 -11.19
N GLY A 75 -1.35 15.96 -11.38
CA GLY A 75 -1.60 15.38 -12.70
C GLY A 75 -2.79 16.01 -13.42
N LEU A 76 -3.91 16.25 -12.71
CA LEU A 76 -5.12 16.80 -13.33
C LEU A 76 -4.87 18.19 -13.97
N PRO A 77 -4.28 19.17 -13.25
CA PRO A 77 -3.93 20.46 -13.84
C PRO A 77 -2.87 20.35 -14.94
N THR A 78 -1.92 19.42 -14.81
CA THR A 78 -0.89 19.24 -15.85
C THR A 78 -1.50 18.75 -17.16
N VAL A 79 -2.47 17.83 -17.10
CA VAL A 79 -3.19 17.34 -18.29
C VAL A 79 -4.00 18.46 -18.93
N LEU A 80 -4.71 19.27 -18.13
CA LEU A 80 -5.48 20.40 -18.63
C LEU A 80 -4.57 21.47 -19.26
N MET A 81 -3.43 21.77 -18.64
CA MET A 81 -2.43 22.69 -19.15
C MET A 81 -1.83 22.20 -20.48
N ALA A 82 -1.45 20.92 -20.56
CA ALA A 82 -0.97 20.33 -21.81
C ALA A 82 -2.02 20.39 -22.93
N GLY A 83 -3.29 20.11 -22.61
CA GLY A 83 -4.40 20.26 -23.55
C GLY A 83 -4.59 21.70 -24.05
N SER A 84 -4.51 22.68 -23.16
CA SER A 84 -4.58 24.12 -23.51
C SER A 84 -3.45 24.51 -24.47
N TYR A 85 -2.21 24.11 -24.18
CA TYR A 85 -1.07 24.37 -25.05
C TYR A 85 -1.21 23.72 -26.43
N LEU A 86 -1.72 22.48 -26.49
CA LEU A 86 -2.01 21.80 -27.76
C LEU A 86 -3.16 22.47 -28.53
N GLY A 87 -4.10 23.09 -27.83
CA GLY A 87 -5.20 23.88 -28.41
C GLY A 87 -4.80 25.29 -28.87
N GLY A 88 -3.55 25.71 -28.63
CA GLY A 88 -3.04 27.03 -29.00
C GLY A 88 -3.31 28.14 -27.97
N ASP A 89 -3.94 27.82 -26.84
CA ASP A 89 -4.22 28.77 -25.76
C ASP A 89 -3.14 28.66 -24.66
N PRO A 90 -2.30 29.70 -24.46
CA PRO A 90 -1.30 29.69 -23.41
C PRO A 90 -1.96 29.76 -22.04
N TRP A 91 -1.67 28.77 -21.18
CA TRP A 91 -2.16 28.73 -19.82
C TRP A 91 -1.52 29.87 -18.99
N ALA A 92 -2.37 30.77 -18.46
CA ALA A 92 -1.93 31.84 -17.57
C ALA A 92 -1.36 31.25 -16.27
N ASP A 93 -0.23 31.80 -15.80
CA ASP A 93 0.44 31.35 -14.57
C ASP A 93 0.98 29.91 -14.57
N SER A 94 1.47 29.42 -15.72
CA SER A 94 2.10 28.09 -15.84
C SER A 94 3.25 27.84 -14.85
N TRP A 95 3.91 28.88 -14.34
CA TRP A 95 4.95 28.77 -13.31
C TRP A 95 4.43 28.23 -11.97
N GLN A 96 3.14 28.42 -11.65
CA GLN A 96 2.55 27.96 -10.39
C GLN A 96 2.49 26.43 -10.30
N ILE A 97 2.54 25.73 -11.44
CA ILE A 97 2.53 24.26 -11.49
C ILE A 97 3.82 23.65 -10.93
N VAL A 98 4.90 24.44 -10.87
CA VAL A 98 6.21 24.00 -10.36
C VAL A 98 6.11 23.55 -8.90
N PHE A 99 5.36 24.25 -8.05
CA PHE A 99 5.23 23.87 -6.63
C PHE A 99 4.55 22.51 -6.42
N PRO A 100 3.36 22.23 -7.02
CA PRO A 100 2.77 20.88 -7.02
C PRO A 100 3.72 19.79 -7.52
N TRP A 101 4.52 20.07 -8.56
CA TRP A 101 5.52 19.14 -9.07
C TRP A 101 6.65 18.88 -8.07
N ILE A 102 7.25 19.91 -7.49
CA ILE A 102 8.29 19.76 -6.45
C ILE A 102 7.75 18.94 -5.28
N TRP A 103 6.54 19.26 -4.81
CA TRP A 103 5.89 18.53 -3.73
C TRP A 103 5.68 17.05 -4.08
N THR A 104 5.12 16.77 -5.26
CA THR A 104 4.87 15.39 -5.71
C THR A 104 6.16 14.61 -5.90
N LEU A 105 7.21 15.23 -6.43
CA LEU A 105 8.53 14.61 -6.59
C LEU A 105 9.20 14.35 -5.23
N ALA A 106 9.03 15.25 -4.24
CA ALA A 106 9.51 15.01 -2.88
C ALA A 106 8.82 13.78 -2.26
N TRP A 107 7.51 13.65 -2.40
CA TRP A 107 6.76 12.46 -1.94
C TRP A 107 7.13 11.19 -2.71
N LEU A 108 7.39 11.30 -4.02
CA LEU A 108 7.89 10.19 -4.83
C LEU A 108 9.26 9.71 -4.32
N GLY A 109 10.18 10.65 -4.06
CA GLY A 109 11.50 10.35 -3.52
C GLY A 109 11.41 9.67 -2.15
N LEU A 110 10.56 10.17 -1.26
CA LEU A 110 10.31 9.56 0.05
C LEU A 110 9.70 8.17 -0.09
N TRP A 111 8.68 8.00 -0.93
CA TRP A 111 8.04 6.72 -1.23
C TRP A 111 9.05 5.68 -1.75
N LEU A 112 9.89 6.06 -2.71
CA LEU A 112 10.94 5.20 -3.24
C LEU A 112 12.00 4.88 -2.18
N GLY A 113 12.40 5.85 -1.37
CA GLY A 113 13.35 5.66 -0.28
C GLY A 113 12.85 4.66 0.77
N VAL A 114 11.57 4.75 1.13
CA VAL A 114 10.87 3.80 1.99
C VAL A 114 10.80 2.42 1.35
N ARG A 115 10.33 2.34 0.09
CA ARG A 115 10.15 1.08 -0.65
C ARG A 115 11.46 0.33 -0.90
N GLN A 116 12.55 1.07 -1.14
CA GLN A 116 13.88 0.50 -1.41
C GLN A 116 14.68 0.22 -0.14
N HIS A 117 14.13 0.49 1.05
CA HIS A 117 14.84 0.38 2.33
C HIS A 117 16.17 1.16 2.37
N ARG A 118 16.28 2.26 1.61
CA ARG A 118 17.51 3.07 1.49
C ARG A 118 17.65 4.11 2.60
N LEU A 119 16.54 4.51 3.21
CA LEU A 119 16.51 5.35 4.40
C LEU A 119 16.75 4.49 5.66
N PRO A 120 16.93 5.06 6.87
CA PRO A 120 16.99 4.31 8.15
C PRO A 120 15.70 3.52 8.49
N TRP A 121 14.92 3.14 7.48
CA TRP A 121 13.74 2.29 7.52
C TRP A 121 14.00 0.92 8.13
N ARG A 122 15.21 0.38 7.97
CA ARG A 122 15.63 -0.88 8.59
C ARG A 122 15.51 -0.85 10.12
N PHE A 123 15.61 0.33 10.74
CA PHE A 123 15.41 0.47 12.19
C PHE A 123 13.94 0.40 12.61
N LEU A 124 13.01 0.81 11.74
CA LEU A 124 11.58 0.85 12.04
C LEU A 124 10.87 -0.44 11.62
N ALA A 125 11.01 -0.83 10.36
CA ALA A 125 10.43 -2.04 9.79
C ALA A 125 11.45 -2.70 8.85
N PRO A 126 12.23 -3.69 9.35
CA PRO A 126 13.23 -4.39 8.53
C PRO A 126 12.60 -5.06 7.31
N ARG A 127 11.40 -5.64 7.50
CA ARG A 127 10.61 -6.26 6.45
C ARG A 127 9.35 -5.43 6.13
N PRO A 128 9.04 -5.20 4.85
CA PRO A 128 7.89 -4.40 4.42
C PRO A 128 6.56 -5.10 4.73
N GLU A 129 5.45 -4.37 4.73
CA GLU A 129 4.13 -4.94 5.05
C GLU A 129 3.75 -6.09 4.09
N ARG A 130 4.21 -6.04 2.82
CA ARG A 130 4.02 -7.12 1.83
C ARG A 130 4.58 -8.48 2.24
N HIS A 131 5.57 -8.52 3.16
CA HIS A 131 6.15 -9.76 3.68
C HIS A 131 5.15 -10.56 4.53
N ALA A 132 4.00 -9.97 4.89
CA ALA A 132 2.85 -10.69 5.42
C ALA A 132 2.40 -11.85 4.53
N ARG A 133 2.58 -11.75 3.20
CA ARG A 133 2.21 -12.81 2.23
C ARG A 133 3.01 -14.10 2.40
N GLU A 134 4.22 -13.99 2.93
CA GLU A 134 5.12 -15.12 3.13
C GLU A 134 4.87 -15.81 4.48
N HIS A 135 3.92 -15.34 5.28
CA HIS A 135 3.58 -15.96 6.55
C HIS A 135 3.00 -17.37 6.33
N PRO A 136 3.41 -18.40 7.09
CA PRO A 136 3.02 -19.79 6.83
C PRO A 136 1.50 -20.00 6.84
N ALA A 137 0.76 -19.31 7.72
CA ALA A 137 -0.70 -19.38 7.73
C ALA A 137 -1.35 -18.69 6.51
N VAL A 138 -0.68 -17.73 5.88
CA VAL A 138 -1.14 -17.14 4.60
C VAL A 138 -0.82 -18.08 3.44
N ALA A 139 0.36 -18.71 3.45
CA ALA A 139 0.77 -19.69 2.45
C ALA A 139 -0.17 -20.91 2.43
N ALA A 140 -0.55 -21.44 3.60
CA ALA A 140 -1.51 -22.54 3.69
C ALA A 140 -2.88 -22.20 3.07
N LEU A 141 -3.41 -21.01 3.36
CA LEU A 141 -4.65 -20.55 2.72
C LEU A 141 -4.46 -20.32 1.21
N ALA A 142 -3.30 -19.82 0.78
CA ALA A 142 -3.03 -19.64 -0.64
C ALA A 142 -3.03 -20.98 -1.41
N GLU A 143 -2.49 -22.05 -0.81
CA GLU A 143 -2.52 -23.41 -1.36
C GLU A 143 -3.96 -23.96 -1.47
N GLU A 144 -4.83 -23.62 -0.53
CA GLU A 144 -6.27 -23.95 -0.56
C GLU A 144 -7.09 -23.15 -1.61
N GLY A 145 -6.43 -22.25 -2.35
CA GLY A 145 -7.04 -21.43 -3.40
C GLY A 145 -7.59 -20.09 -2.90
N TRP A 146 -7.23 -19.66 -1.69
CA TRP A 146 -7.54 -18.31 -1.24
C TRP A 146 -6.58 -17.29 -1.87
N LYS A 147 -7.07 -16.08 -2.12
CA LYS A 147 -6.30 -14.97 -2.68
C LYS A 147 -6.20 -13.83 -1.66
N PRO A 148 -5.06 -13.15 -1.54
CA PRO A 148 -4.95 -11.96 -0.71
C PRO A 148 -5.89 -10.87 -1.24
N GLY A 149 -6.64 -10.20 -0.35
CA GLY A 149 -7.49 -9.09 -0.75
C GLY A 149 -7.03 -7.74 -0.19
N GLY A 150 -7.47 -6.69 -0.87
CA GLY A 150 -7.12 -5.30 -0.59
C GLY A 150 -6.25 -4.66 -1.69
N PRO A 151 -6.07 -3.32 -1.65
CA PRO A 151 -5.46 -2.50 -2.71
C PRO A 151 -3.93 -2.67 -2.85
N LEU A 152 -3.40 -3.79 -2.36
CA LEU A 152 -2.01 -4.20 -2.50
C LEU A 152 -1.85 -5.30 -3.57
N GLY A 153 -2.94 -5.75 -4.20
CA GLY A 153 -2.89 -6.51 -5.46
C GLY A 153 -2.20 -5.73 -6.56
#